data_AF-A0A6A4L8X8-F1
#
_entry.id   AF-A0A6A4L8X8-F1
#
_cell.length_a   1.000
_cell.length_b   1.000
_cell.length_c   1.000
_cell.angle_alpha   90.00
_cell.angle_beta   90.00
_cell.angle_gamma   90.00
#
_symmetry.space_group_name_H-M   'P 1'
#
loop_
_entity.id
_entity.type
_entity.pdbx_description
1 polymer ?
#
loop_
_entity_poly.entity_id
_entity_poly.type
_entity_poly.pdbx_seq_one_letter_code
_entity_poly.pdbx_strand_id
1 'polypeptide(L)'
;MYLVESKGGAIGCMILSLFFLGTWPAIMTLLERRGRLPQHTYLDYTMTNLLAAVIIAFTFGEIGKSSPEQPNFLTQLSQDNWPSVLFAMAGGVVLSIGNLSTQYAWAFVGLSVVEVVTSSITVVIGTTLNYFLDDKINKAEILFPGVACFLIAVCLGSAVHTSNAVDNRAKLSTLSKDYGTDQGGTDISVSKEPNSNIVGTKDLENGSRASEKAKAGTAAFLVELENRRSIKALPLVSTFWGILVFGEYRKSSRRTYILLGGMLSMFIAAVGILMGSSGHRK
;
A
#
# COMPACT_ATOMS: atom_id res chain seq x y z
N MET A 1 -27.02 -11.35 -11.07
CA MET A 1 -25.71 -11.16 -10.41
C MET A 1 -24.81 -12.36 -10.71
N TYR A 2 -23.65 -12.13 -11.33
CA TYR A 2 -22.69 -13.20 -11.63
C TYR A 2 -22.03 -13.76 -10.37
N LEU A 3 -22.19 -15.06 -10.13
CA LEU A 3 -21.53 -15.79 -9.06
C LEU A 3 -20.49 -16.74 -9.65
N VAL A 4 -19.27 -16.73 -9.11
CA VAL A 4 -18.23 -17.66 -9.54
C VAL A 4 -18.44 -19.01 -8.86
N GLU A 5 -19.00 -19.97 -9.60
CA GLU A 5 -19.29 -21.31 -9.07
C GLU A 5 -18.07 -22.24 -9.10
N SER A 6 -17.08 -21.94 -9.95
CA SER A 6 -15.90 -22.82 -10.11
C SER A 6 -14.81 -22.53 -9.08
N LYS A 7 -14.30 -23.57 -8.42
CA LYS A 7 -13.18 -23.48 -7.49
C LYS A 7 -11.92 -22.88 -8.15
N GLY A 8 -11.64 -23.28 -9.40
CA GLY A 8 -10.52 -22.74 -10.18
C GLY A 8 -10.69 -21.24 -10.49
N GLY A 9 -11.89 -20.82 -10.87
CA GLY A 9 -12.20 -19.41 -11.11
C GLY A 9 -12.06 -18.57 -9.83
N ALA A 10 -12.54 -19.05 -8.69
CA ALA A 10 -12.41 -18.35 -7.41
C ALA A 10 -10.93 -18.15 -7.02
N ILE A 11 -10.10 -19.18 -7.17
CA ILE A 11 -8.65 -19.07 -6.93
C ILE A 11 -8.01 -18.06 -7.89
N GLY A 12 -8.36 -18.12 -9.18
CA GLY A 12 -7.88 -17.17 -10.19
C GLY A 12 -8.22 -15.72 -9.85
N CYS A 13 -9.49 -15.45 -9.48
CA CYS A 13 -9.95 -14.14 -9.05
C CYS A 13 -9.23 -13.66 -7.78
N MET A 14 -8.96 -14.55 -6.83
CA MET A 14 -8.23 -14.22 -5.60
C MET A 14 -6.77 -13.82 -5.90
N ILE A 15 -6.07 -14.54 -6.77
CA ILE A 15 -4.70 -14.19 -7.16
C ILE A 15 -4.70 -12.83 -7.90
N LEU A 16 -5.66 -12.63 -8.80
CA LEU A 16 -5.81 -11.38 -9.54
C LEU A 16 -6.11 -10.20 -8.62
N SER A 17 -6.99 -10.37 -7.62
CA SER A 17 -7.31 -9.31 -6.66
C SER A 17 -6.11 -8.97 -5.79
N LEU A 18 -5.35 -9.96 -5.31
CA LEU A 18 -4.12 -9.74 -4.55
C LEU A 18 -3.07 -8.97 -5.36
N PHE A 19 -2.95 -9.26 -6.66
CA PHE A 19 -2.05 -8.53 -7.56
C PHE A 19 -2.43 -7.04 -7.66
N PHE A 20 -3.70 -6.74 -7.90
CA PHE A 20 -4.17 -5.34 -7.97
C PHE A 20 -4.08 -4.63 -6.62
N LEU A 21 -4.45 -5.31 -5.52
CA LEU A 21 -4.41 -4.76 -4.18
C LEU A 21 -2.98 -4.36 -3.76
N GLY A 22 -1.98 -5.19 -4.08
CA GLY A 22 -0.58 -4.87 -3.79
C GLY A 22 0.02 -3.80 -4.70
N THR A 23 -0.43 -3.70 -5.95
CA THR A 23 0.10 -2.76 -6.94
C THR A 23 -0.46 -1.35 -6.76
N TRP A 24 -1.70 -1.25 -6.27
CA TRP A 24 -2.44 0.01 -6.12
C TRP A 24 -1.71 1.07 -5.27
N PRO A 25 -1.27 0.80 -4.02
CA PRO A 25 -0.55 1.78 -3.20
C PRO A 25 0.76 2.27 -3.84
N ALA A 26 1.46 1.36 -4.54
CA ALA A 26 2.71 1.69 -5.23
C ALA A 26 2.48 2.68 -6.37
N ILE A 27 1.44 2.49 -7.18
CA ILE A 27 1.10 3.42 -8.28
C ILE A 27 0.70 4.79 -7.72
N MET A 28 -0.14 4.83 -6.68
CA MET A 28 -0.63 6.08 -6.10
C MET A 28 0.50 6.94 -5.51
N THR A 29 1.43 6.32 -4.80
CA THR A 29 2.61 7.01 -4.25
C THR A 29 3.59 7.46 -5.33
N LEU A 30 3.69 6.74 -6.47
CA LEU A 30 4.50 7.18 -7.61
C LEU A 30 3.93 8.44 -8.28
N LEU A 31 2.61 8.56 -8.41
CA LEU A 31 1.96 9.75 -8.96
C LEU A 31 2.19 10.98 -8.08
N GLU A 32 2.11 10.78 -6.77
CA GLU A 32 2.39 11.83 -5.80
C GLU A 32 3.85 12.30 -5.86
N ARG A 33 4.80 11.35 -5.96
CA ARG A 33 6.23 11.66 -6.13
C ARG A 33 6.53 12.45 -7.40
N ARG A 34 5.70 12.35 -8.44
CA ARG A 34 5.81 13.17 -9.66
C ARG A 34 5.32 14.61 -9.49
N GLY A 35 4.83 14.96 -8.29
CA GLY A 35 4.44 16.32 -7.92
C GLY A 35 2.94 16.60 -8.05
N ARG A 36 2.12 15.56 -8.28
CA ARG A 36 0.66 15.71 -8.28
C ARG A 36 0.15 15.74 -6.83
N LEU A 37 -0.68 16.73 -6.50
CA LEU A 37 -1.24 16.85 -5.15
C LEU A 37 -2.12 15.63 -4.81
N PRO A 38 -2.09 15.14 -3.56
CA PRO A 38 -2.91 14.00 -3.12
C PRO A 38 -4.41 14.17 -3.41
N GLN A 39 -4.94 15.40 -3.28
CA GLN A 39 -6.34 15.73 -3.53
C GLN A 39 -6.80 15.39 -4.94
N HIS A 40 -6.04 15.82 -5.95
CA HIS A 40 -6.36 15.55 -7.33
C HIS A 40 -6.26 14.05 -7.63
N THR A 41 -5.26 13.37 -7.07
CA THR A 41 -5.09 11.92 -7.26
C THR A 41 -6.24 11.14 -6.61
N TYR A 42 -6.71 11.57 -5.43
CA TYR A 42 -7.89 10.97 -4.79
C TYR A 42 -9.16 11.19 -5.59
N LEU A 43 -9.35 12.40 -6.14
CA LEU A 43 -10.53 12.74 -6.92
C LEU A 43 -10.61 11.88 -8.20
N ASP A 44 -9.50 11.73 -8.91
CA ASP A 44 -9.44 10.82 -10.07
C ASP A 44 -9.75 9.37 -9.67
N TYR A 45 -9.23 8.93 -8.52
CA TYR A 45 -9.51 7.61 -7.98
C TYR A 45 -10.99 7.39 -7.69
N THR A 46 -11.64 8.31 -6.98
CA THR A 46 -13.07 8.17 -6.63
C THR A 46 -13.96 8.25 -7.85
N MET A 47 -13.67 9.14 -8.81
CA MET A 47 -14.40 9.21 -10.08
C MET A 47 -14.25 7.92 -10.89
N THR A 48 -13.04 7.36 -10.96
CA THR A 48 -12.79 6.09 -11.66
C THR A 48 -13.49 4.94 -10.96
N ASN A 49 -13.48 4.89 -9.62
CA ASN A 49 -14.21 3.88 -8.86
C ASN A 49 -15.72 3.98 -9.05
N LEU A 50 -16.29 5.19 -9.08
CA LEU A 50 -17.71 5.39 -9.35
C LEU A 50 -18.06 4.89 -10.75
N LEU A 51 -17.27 5.26 -11.76
CA LEU A 51 -17.47 4.81 -13.13
C LEU A 51 -17.36 3.28 -13.25
N ALA A 52 -16.34 2.69 -12.62
CA ALA A 52 -16.16 1.24 -12.60
C ALA A 52 -17.32 0.54 -11.88
N ALA A 53 -17.78 1.07 -10.75
CA ALA A 53 -18.93 0.53 -10.01
C ALA A 53 -20.21 0.57 -10.86
N VAL A 54 -20.46 1.66 -11.58
CA VAL A 54 -21.59 1.77 -12.52
C VAL A 54 -21.46 0.74 -13.64
N ILE A 55 -20.31 0.65 -14.30
CA ILE A 55 -20.08 -0.33 -15.37
C ILE A 55 -20.28 -1.77 -14.85
N ILE A 56 -19.72 -2.09 -13.68
CA ILE A 56 -19.85 -3.42 -13.05
C ILE A 56 -21.31 -3.72 -12.69
N ALA A 57 -22.04 -2.74 -12.13
CA ALA A 57 -23.45 -2.91 -11.79
C ALA A 57 -24.31 -3.22 -13.02
N PHE A 58 -24.13 -2.49 -14.12
CA PHE A 58 -24.89 -2.71 -15.35
C PHE A 58 -24.41 -3.92 -16.17
N THR A 59 -23.22 -4.46 -15.90
CA THR A 59 -22.71 -5.65 -16.56
C THR A 59 -22.92 -6.89 -15.69
N PHE A 60 -22.12 -7.07 -14.64
CA PHE A 60 -22.19 -8.23 -13.75
C PHE A 60 -23.44 -8.26 -12.87
N GLY A 61 -24.07 -7.11 -12.60
CA GLY A 61 -25.33 -7.05 -11.87
C GLY A 61 -26.53 -7.51 -12.71
N GLU A 62 -26.49 -7.29 -14.02
CA GLU A 62 -27.54 -7.72 -14.96
C GLU A 62 -27.27 -9.11 -15.58
N ILE A 63 -26.03 -9.59 -15.56
CA ILE A 63 -25.69 -10.95 -15.98
C ILE A 63 -26.34 -11.99 -15.04
N GLY A 64 -27.08 -12.92 -15.64
CA GLY A 64 -27.72 -14.06 -14.97
C GLY A 64 -29.25 -14.10 -15.19
N LYS A 65 -29.89 -15.19 -14.75
CA LYS A 65 -31.36 -15.29 -14.74
C LYS A 65 -31.88 -14.58 -13.49
N SER A 66 -32.81 -13.64 -13.65
CA SER A 66 -33.49 -12.99 -12.53
C SER A 66 -34.44 -13.99 -11.85
N SER A 67 -34.21 -14.30 -10.59
CA SER A 67 -35.09 -15.11 -9.73
C SER A 67 -35.62 -14.26 -8.58
N PRO A 68 -36.79 -14.55 -7.98
CA PRO A 68 -37.27 -13.82 -6.79
C PRO A 68 -36.26 -13.77 -5.63
N GLU A 69 -35.42 -14.80 -5.50
CA GLU A 69 -34.36 -14.88 -4.47
C GLU A 69 -33.05 -14.21 -4.89
N GLN A 70 -32.84 -13.98 -6.18
CA GLN A 70 -31.66 -13.31 -6.75
C GLN A 70 -32.09 -12.34 -7.85
N PRO A 71 -32.69 -11.20 -7.46
CA PRO A 71 -33.08 -10.17 -8.41
C PRO A 71 -31.84 -9.55 -9.08
N ASN A 72 -31.98 -9.14 -10.33
CA ASN A 72 -30.95 -8.38 -11.04
C ASN A 72 -30.84 -6.96 -10.49
N PHE A 73 -29.76 -6.26 -10.84
CA PHE A 73 -29.46 -4.92 -10.30
C PHE A 73 -30.61 -3.93 -10.50
N LEU A 74 -31.20 -3.82 -11.69
CA LEU A 74 -32.31 -2.92 -11.97
C LEU A 74 -33.57 -3.28 -11.15
N THR A 75 -33.83 -4.57 -10.96
CA THR A 75 -34.96 -5.02 -10.13
C THR A 75 -34.70 -4.68 -8.66
N GLN A 76 -33.48 -4.88 -8.16
CA GLN A 76 -33.10 -4.49 -6.79
C GLN A 76 -33.21 -2.99 -6.57
N LEU A 77 -32.84 -2.17 -7.56
CA LEU A 77 -32.89 -0.72 -7.46
C LEU A 77 -34.33 -0.18 -7.30
N SER A 78 -35.31 -0.92 -7.81
CA SER A 78 -36.74 -0.58 -7.67
C SER A 78 -37.37 -1.01 -6.34
N GLN A 79 -36.65 -1.80 -5.52
CA GLN A 79 -37.16 -2.31 -4.25
C GLN A 79 -37.07 -1.25 -3.14
N ASP A 80 -38.05 -1.24 -2.25
CA ASP A 80 -38.09 -0.34 -1.09
C ASP A 80 -37.22 -0.88 0.06
N ASN A 81 -35.91 -0.61 -0.01
CA ASN A 81 -34.89 -1.11 0.93
C ASN A 81 -34.03 0.02 1.53
N TRP A 82 -34.64 1.15 1.86
CA TRP A 82 -33.94 2.32 2.42
C TRP A 82 -32.99 2.04 3.59
N PRO A 83 -33.31 1.17 4.57
CA PRO A 83 -32.38 0.87 5.66
C PRO A 83 -31.05 0.28 5.16
N SER A 84 -31.09 -0.65 4.21
CA SER A 84 -29.91 -1.26 3.61
C SER A 84 -29.14 -0.26 2.75
N VAL A 85 -29.85 0.59 2.00
CA VAL A 85 -29.24 1.65 1.18
C VAL A 85 -28.51 2.66 2.07
N LEU A 86 -29.14 3.13 3.15
CA LEU A 86 -28.53 4.05 4.11
C LEU A 86 -27.32 3.44 4.80
N PHE A 87 -27.39 2.16 5.18
CA PHE A 87 -26.26 1.45 5.77
C PHE A 87 -25.09 1.33 4.79
N ALA A 88 -25.36 0.98 3.53
CA ALA A 88 -24.35 0.92 2.48
C ALA A 88 -23.72 2.30 2.20
N MET A 89 -24.53 3.37 2.15
CA MET A 89 -24.04 4.74 2.00
C MET A 89 -23.15 5.17 3.18
N ALA A 90 -23.58 4.91 4.42
CA ALA A 90 -22.79 5.20 5.61
C ALA A 90 -21.45 4.46 5.59
N GLY A 91 -21.45 3.17 5.25
CA GLY A 91 -20.24 2.37 5.07
C GLY A 91 -19.33 2.93 3.97
N GLY A 92 -19.90 3.35 2.84
CA GLY A 92 -19.18 3.98 1.72
C GLY A 92 -18.52 5.31 2.11
N VAL A 93 -19.19 6.13 2.91
CA VAL A 93 -18.63 7.39 3.44
C VAL A 93 -17.44 7.10 4.36
N VAL A 94 -17.60 6.20 5.32
CA VAL A 94 -16.51 5.82 6.26
C VAL A 94 -15.32 5.23 5.49
N LEU A 95 -15.58 4.35 4.52
CA LEU A 95 -14.53 3.77 3.65
C LEU A 95 -13.81 4.85 2.84
N SER A 96 -14.55 5.83 2.31
CA SER A 96 -13.97 6.95 1.55
C SER A 96 -13.07 7.80 2.44
N ILE A 97 -13.52 8.18 3.63
CA ILE A 97 -12.72 8.93 4.61
C ILE A 97 -11.45 8.14 4.98
N GLY A 98 -11.57 6.83 5.21
CA GLY A 98 -10.42 5.94 5.47
C GLY A 98 -9.41 5.92 4.32
N ASN A 99 -9.87 5.79 3.07
CA ASN A 99 -9.01 5.80 1.90
C ASN A 99 -8.32 7.16 1.69
N LEU A 100 -9.04 8.26 1.89
CA LEU A 100 -8.49 9.62 1.79
C LEU A 100 -7.42 9.84 2.86
N SER A 101 -7.73 9.48 4.10
CA SER A 101 -6.80 9.55 5.23
C SER A 101 -5.54 8.75 4.97
N THR A 102 -5.68 7.52 4.45
CA THR A 102 -4.54 6.66 4.11
C THR A 102 -3.67 7.28 3.03
N GLN A 103 -4.27 7.92 2.02
CA GLN A 103 -3.49 8.58 0.96
C GLN A 103 -2.69 9.76 1.49
N TYR A 104 -3.26 10.59 2.36
CA TYR A 104 -2.50 11.65 3.04
C TYR A 104 -1.44 11.06 3.98
N ALA A 105 -1.72 9.96 4.66
CA ALA A 105 -0.73 9.31 5.50
C ALA A 105 0.48 8.84 4.67
N TRP A 106 0.25 8.26 3.48
CA TRP A 106 1.32 7.90 2.55
C TRP A 106 2.16 9.12 2.14
N ALA A 107 1.51 10.26 1.90
CA ALA A 107 2.17 11.53 1.57
C ALA A 107 3.12 12.02 2.68
N PHE A 108 2.68 11.96 3.94
CA PHE A 108 3.41 12.53 5.07
C PHE A 108 4.41 11.59 5.72
N VAL A 109 4.06 10.31 5.89
CA VAL A 109 4.83 9.34 6.69
C VAL A 109 5.52 8.29 5.80
N GLY A 110 5.02 8.09 4.59
CA GLY A 110 5.59 7.15 3.62
C GLY A 110 5.02 5.73 3.73
N LEU A 111 5.13 5.01 2.62
CA LEU A 111 4.44 3.74 2.39
C LEU A 111 4.86 2.62 3.36
N SER A 112 6.11 2.56 3.84
CA SER A 112 6.56 1.48 4.74
C SER A 112 5.93 1.53 6.12
N VAL A 113 5.70 2.73 6.65
CA VAL A 113 5.17 2.89 8.01
C VAL A 113 3.65 2.83 7.98
N VAL A 114 3.03 3.49 7.01
CA VAL A 114 1.56 3.56 6.90
C VAL A 114 0.98 2.18 6.62
N GLU A 115 1.54 1.40 5.70
CA GLU A 115 1.05 0.04 5.43
C GLU A 115 1.12 -0.85 6.67
N VAL A 116 2.23 -0.78 7.41
CA VAL A 116 2.44 -1.52 8.66
C VAL A 116 1.40 -1.13 9.71
N VAL A 117 1.20 0.17 9.92
CA VAL A 117 0.28 0.68 10.94
C VAL A 117 -1.17 0.38 10.56
N THR A 118 -1.58 0.72 9.34
CA THR A 118 -2.95 0.50 8.86
C THR A 118 -3.29 -0.99 8.86
N SER A 119 -2.41 -1.84 8.32
CA SER A 119 -2.64 -3.29 8.34
C SER A 119 -2.74 -3.86 9.76
N SER A 120 -1.93 -3.37 10.69
CA SER A 120 -1.99 -3.82 12.10
C SER A 120 -3.31 -3.44 12.76
N ILE A 121 -3.76 -2.20 12.57
CA ILE A 121 -5.03 -1.69 13.10
C ILE A 121 -6.20 -2.45 12.49
N THR A 122 -6.22 -2.62 11.16
CA THR A 122 -7.27 -3.35 10.45
C THR A 122 -7.35 -4.81 10.91
N VAL A 123 -6.21 -5.50 11.06
CA VAL A 123 -6.22 -6.88 11.51
C VAL A 123 -6.69 -6.97 12.96
N VAL A 124 -6.16 -6.19 13.89
CA VAL A 124 -6.53 -6.27 15.31
C VAL A 124 -8.00 -5.90 15.51
N ILE A 125 -8.44 -4.75 15.02
CA ILE A 125 -9.81 -4.28 15.21
C ILE A 125 -10.78 -5.15 14.39
N GLY A 126 -10.46 -5.43 13.13
CA GLY A 126 -11.32 -6.21 12.25
C GLY A 126 -11.52 -7.63 12.74
N THR A 127 -10.46 -8.33 13.16
CA THR A 127 -10.60 -9.68 13.72
C THR A 127 -11.36 -9.68 15.04
N THR A 128 -11.15 -8.65 15.89
CA THR A 128 -11.87 -8.53 17.16
C THR A 128 -13.35 -8.26 16.95
N LEU A 129 -13.71 -7.30 16.10
CA LEU A 129 -15.10 -7.00 15.78
C LEU A 129 -15.79 -8.20 15.12
N ASN A 130 -15.17 -8.82 14.11
CA ASN A 130 -15.73 -10.00 13.45
C ASN A 130 -15.92 -11.15 14.44
N TYR A 131 -14.99 -11.37 15.37
CA TYR A 131 -15.13 -12.40 16.39
C TYR A 131 -16.38 -12.20 17.27
N PHE A 132 -16.70 -10.95 17.64
CA PHE A 132 -17.89 -10.66 18.44
C PHE A 132 -19.18 -10.62 17.61
N LEU A 133 -19.11 -10.18 16.36
CA LEU A 133 -20.26 -10.12 15.46
C LEU A 133 -20.67 -11.51 14.95
N ASP A 134 -19.71 -12.42 14.76
CA ASP A 134 -19.93 -13.81 14.33
C ASP A 134 -20.19 -14.76 15.52
N ASP A 135 -20.81 -14.29 16.60
CA ASP A 135 -21.16 -15.10 17.80
C ASP A 135 -20.00 -15.96 18.35
N LYS A 136 -18.75 -15.52 18.18
CA LYS A 136 -17.54 -16.21 18.65
C LYS A 136 -17.35 -17.62 18.03
N ILE A 137 -17.73 -17.81 16.76
CA ILE A 137 -17.56 -19.09 16.04
C ILE A 137 -16.10 -19.57 16.01
N ASN A 138 -15.14 -18.65 15.89
CA ASN A 138 -13.71 -18.98 15.84
C ASN A 138 -13.14 -19.26 17.24
N LYS A 139 -12.13 -20.13 17.35
CA LYS A 139 -11.51 -20.39 18.66
C LYS A 139 -10.61 -19.23 19.07
N ALA A 140 -11.00 -18.45 20.08
CA ALA A 140 -10.22 -17.32 20.60
C ALA A 140 -8.78 -17.69 20.99
N GLU A 141 -8.60 -18.87 21.59
CA GLU A 141 -7.30 -19.41 21.99
C GLU A 141 -6.32 -19.57 20.83
N ILE A 142 -6.82 -19.65 19.60
CA ILE A 142 -6.00 -19.78 18.38
C ILE A 142 -6.03 -18.47 17.59
N LEU A 143 -7.17 -17.78 17.56
CA LEU A 143 -7.37 -16.54 16.80
C LEU A 143 -6.41 -15.44 17.26
N PHE A 144 -6.43 -15.11 18.55
CA PHE A 144 -5.67 -13.97 19.07
C PHE A 144 -4.15 -14.20 19.06
N PRO A 145 -3.63 -15.42 19.36
CA PRO A 145 -2.22 -15.72 19.13
C PRO A 145 -1.83 -15.64 17.65
N GLY A 146 -2.72 -16.03 16.72
CA GLY A 146 -2.50 -15.84 15.28
C GLY A 146 -2.37 -14.35 14.91
N VAL A 147 -3.23 -13.50 15.46
CA VAL A 147 -3.15 -12.03 15.32
C VAL A 147 -1.85 -11.49 15.92
N ALA A 148 -1.45 -11.94 17.11
CA ALA A 148 -0.18 -11.53 17.72
C ALA A 148 1.04 -11.94 16.87
N CYS A 149 1.02 -13.16 16.32
CA CYS A 149 2.04 -13.65 15.40
C CYS A 149 2.11 -12.79 14.12
N PHE A 150 0.96 -12.40 13.57
CA PHE A 150 0.87 -11.47 12.45
C PHE A 150 1.52 -10.12 12.79
N LEU A 151 1.23 -9.54 13.96
CA LEU A 151 1.83 -8.26 14.38
C LEU A 151 3.36 -8.35 14.48
N ILE A 152 3.90 -9.46 14.99
CA ILE A 152 5.35 -9.70 15.01
C ILE A 152 5.91 -9.74 13.58
N ALA A 153 5.23 -10.42 12.65
CA ALA A 153 5.63 -10.46 11.25
C ALA A 153 5.67 -9.06 10.62
N VAL A 154 4.66 -8.23 10.88
CA VAL A 154 4.58 -6.86 10.37
C VAL A 154 5.70 -5.97 10.95
N CYS A 155 6.00 -6.09 12.25
CA CYS A 155 7.11 -5.38 12.88
C CYS A 155 8.47 -5.78 12.28
N LEU A 156 8.67 -7.08 12.03
CA LEU A 156 9.86 -7.57 11.33
C LEU A 156 9.93 -7.00 9.90
N GLY A 157 8.80 -6.90 9.20
CA GLY A 157 8.74 -6.27 7.88
C GLY A 157 9.20 -4.81 7.88
N SER A 158 8.77 -4.02 8.86
CA SER A 158 9.27 -2.64 9.04
C SER A 158 10.79 -2.60 9.24
N ALA A 159 11.33 -3.53 10.04
CA ALA A 159 12.78 -3.66 10.25
C ALA A 159 13.52 -4.09 8.97
N VAL A 160 12.95 -4.98 8.15
CA VAL A 160 13.48 -5.36 6.84
C VAL A 160 13.60 -4.15 5.93
N HIS A 161 12.54 -3.35 5.81
CA HIS A 161 12.56 -2.16 4.96
C HIS A 161 13.59 -1.13 5.43
N THR A 162 13.66 -0.91 6.75
CA THR A 162 14.66 0.00 7.34
C THR A 162 16.09 -0.49 7.10
N SER A 163 16.35 -1.79 7.30
CA SER A 163 17.67 -2.39 7.04
C SER A 163 18.04 -2.32 5.56
N ASN A 164 17.10 -2.58 4.65
CA ASN A 164 17.34 -2.50 3.22
C ASN A 164 17.63 -1.06 2.75
N ALA A 165 16.96 -0.07 3.35
CA ALA A 165 17.23 1.34 3.04
C ALA A 165 18.66 1.75 3.44
N VAL A 166 19.16 1.27 4.59
CA VAL A 166 20.55 1.50 5.02
C VAL A 166 21.54 0.84 4.05
N ASP A 167 21.29 -0.42 3.66
CA ASP A 167 22.15 -1.13 2.71
C ASP A 167 22.20 -0.44 1.35
N ASN A 168 21.07 0.08 0.87
CA ASN A 168 21.01 0.81 -0.39
C ASN A 168 21.77 2.14 -0.32
N ARG A 169 21.69 2.87 0.80
CA ARG A 169 22.50 4.08 1.01
C ARG A 169 24.00 3.77 1.02
N ALA A 170 24.41 2.67 1.66
CA ALA A 170 25.79 2.24 1.67
C ALA A 170 26.29 1.95 0.24
N LYS A 171 25.54 1.17 -0.55
CA LYS A 171 25.87 0.87 -1.96
C LYS A 171 26.03 2.14 -2.80
N LEU A 172 25.14 3.11 -2.63
CA LEU A 172 25.18 4.40 -3.34
C LEU A 172 26.41 5.23 -2.98
N SER A 173 26.77 5.27 -1.70
CA SER A 173 27.97 6.00 -1.25
C SER A 173 29.26 5.38 -1.76
N THR A 174 29.35 4.05 -1.86
CA THR A 174 30.49 3.37 -2.50
C THR A 174 30.57 3.71 -3.97
N LEU A 175 29.46 3.61 -4.71
CA LEU A 175 29.41 3.98 -6.13
C LEU A 175 29.82 5.44 -6.35
N SER A 176 29.35 6.38 -5.51
CA SER A 176 29.73 7.78 -5.61
C SER A 176 31.23 8.01 -5.38
N LYS A 177 31.86 7.23 -4.48
CA LYS A 177 33.32 7.30 -4.26
C LYS A 177 34.07 6.72 -5.44
N ASP A 178 33.59 5.62 -6.01
CA ASP A 178 34.23 4.99 -7.17
C ASP A 178 34.18 5.91 -8.41
N TYR A 179 33.06 6.62 -8.63
CA TYR A 179 32.96 7.63 -9.69
C TYR A 179 33.72 8.93 -9.37
N GLY A 180 33.86 9.30 -8.10
CA GLY A 180 34.60 10.50 -7.67
C GLY A 180 36.12 10.33 -7.68
N THR A 181 36.62 9.10 -7.72
CA THR A 181 38.07 8.80 -7.71
C THR A 181 38.67 8.77 -9.13
N ASP A 182 37.83 8.71 -10.17
CA ASP A 182 38.24 8.69 -11.59
C ASP A 182 38.26 10.07 -12.26
N GLN A 183 37.85 11.15 -11.58
CA GLN A 183 38.09 12.53 -12.02
C GLN A 183 39.24 13.15 -11.23
N GLY A 184 40.47 12.78 -11.62
CA GLY A 184 41.64 13.60 -11.34
C GLY A 184 41.52 14.94 -12.08
N GLY A 185 41.30 16.01 -11.30
CA GLY A 185 41.53 17.40 -11.69
C GLY A 185 40.33 18.14 -12.29
N THR A 186 39.59 18.87 -11.45
CA THR A 186 39.46 20.35 -11.49
C THR A 186 38.51 20.77 -10.36
N ASP A 187 38.99 21.63 -9.47
CA ASP A 187 38.28 22.14 -8.31
C ASP A 187 36.92 22.78 -8.66
N ILE A 188 35.84 22.29 -8.05
CA ILE A 188 34.67 23.14 -7.75
C ILE A 188 34.34 22.96 -6.27
N SER A 189 34.77 23.96 -5.52
CA SER A 189 34.53 24.22 -4.12
C SER A 189 33.03 24.15 -3.77
N VAL A 190 32.67 23.20 -2.91
CA VAL A 190 31.40 23.18 -2.20
C VAL A 190 31.38 24.39 -1.25
N SER A 191 30.69 25.44 -1.67
CA SER A 191 30.52 26.66 -0.91
C SER A 191 29.52 26.46 0.25
N LYS A 192 30.02 26.79 1.44
CA LYS A 192 29.36 26.98 2.74
C LYS A 192 27.92 27.53 2.67
N GLU A 193 27.10 27.05 3.61
CA GLU A 193 25.90 27.74 4.11
C GLU A 193 26.17 29.20 4.50
N PRO A 194 25.16 30.08 4.42
CA PRO A 194 25.08 31.21 5.34
C PRO A 194 23.74 31.28 6.11
N ASN A 195 23.88 31.57 7.41
CA ASN A 195 22.83 32.08 8.30
C ASN A 195 22.29 33.44 7.82
N SER A 196 20.98 33.69 7.99
CA SER A 196 20.47 34.99 8.50
C SER A 196 18.99 34.89 8.89
N ASN A 197 18.68 35.44 10.08
CA ASN A 197 17.33 35.76 10.54
C ASN A 197 16.91 37.12 9.98
N ILE A 198 15.64 37.32 9.58
CA ILE A 198 14.83 38.54 9.78
C ILE A 198 13.35 38.27 9.43
N VAL A 199 12.50 38.88 10.24
CA VAL A 199 11.03 38.85 10.34
C VAL A 199 10.32 39.55 9.16
N GLY A 200 9.14 39.06 8.76
CA GLY A 200 8.21 39.77 7.87
C GLY A 200 7.02 38.93 7.39
N THR A 201 5.81 39.43 7.62
CA THR A 201 4.46 38.86 7.45
C THR A 201 4.01 38.47 6.03
N LYS A 202 3.15 37.44 5.96
CA LYS A 202 2.04 37.14 5.02
C LYS A 202 2.28 37.24 3.50
N ASP A 203 2.21 36.10 2.80
CA ASP A 203 1.03 35.68 2.01
C ASP A 203 1.26 34.32 1.31
N LEU A 204 0.19 33.51 1.25
CA LEU A 204 0.07 32.24 0.54
C LEU A 204 -0.13 32.50 -0.97
N GLU A 205 0.39 31.63 -1.83
CA GLU A 205 0.38 31.72 -3.32
C GLU A 205 1.49 32.55 -3.98
N ASN A 206 2.73 32.05 -3.98
CA ASN A 206 3.54 32.04 -5.21
C ASN A 206 4.71 31.05 -5.09
N GLY A 207 4.61 29.91 -5.77
CA GLY A 207 5.65 28.88 -5.81
C GLY A 207 6.65 29.11 -6.93
N SER A 208 7.37 30.23 -6.96
CA SER A 208 8.52 30.40 -7.84
C SER A 208 9.83 30.43 -7.02
N ARG A 209 10.34 29.24 -6.72
CA ARG A 209 11.80 29.04 -6.72
C ARG A 209 12.10 27.98 -7.77
N ALA A 210 12.62 28.44 -8.90
CA ALA A 210 13.34 27.57 -9.83
C ALA A 210 14.59 27.04 -9.10
N SER A 211 14.41 25.97 -8.32
CA SER A 211 15.48 25.02 -8.13
C SER A 211 15.69 24.40 -9.51
N GLU A 212 16.87 24.58 -10.10
CA GLU A 212 17.27 23.87 -11.32
C GLU A 212 17.15 22.37 -11.07
N LYS A 213 15.96 21.82 -11.32
CA LYS A 213 15.73 20.38 -11.32
C LYS A 213 16.50 19.86 -12.53
N ALA A 214 17.46 18.98 -12.28
CA ALA A 214 18.18 18.27 -13.31
C ALA A 214 17.21 17.76 -14.39
N LYS A 215 17.54 17.98 -15.67
CA LYS A 215 16.67 17.68 -16.80
C LYS A 215 16.36 16.18 -16.83
N ALA A 216 15.06 15.85 -16.89
CA ALA A 216 14.58 14.47 -16.90
C ALA A 216 15.25 13.67 -18.02
N GLY A 217 15.94 12.59 -17.66
CA GLY A 217 16.71 11.73 -18.59
C GLY A 217 18.24 11.85 -18.49
N THR A 218 18.78 12.77 -17.69
CA THR A 218 20.24 12.90 -17.47
C THR A 218 20.72 11.97 -16.35
N ALA A 219 21.97 11.50 -16.39
CA ALA A 219 22.57 10.70 -15.29
C ALA A 219 22.46 11.42 -13.94
N ALA A 220 22.64 12.73 -13.89
CA ALA A 220 22.42 13.55 -12.69
C ALA A 220 20.96 13.53 -12.20
N PHE A 221 19.97 13.53 -13.10
CA PHE A 221 18.55 13.37 -12.72
C PHE A 221 18.26 11.96 -12.22
N LEU A 222 18.88 10.93 -12.82
CA LEU A 222 18.76 9.56 -12.35
C LEU A 222 19.41 9.37 -10.98
N VAL A 223 20.57 9.98 -10.73
CA VAL A 223 21.27 9.96 -9.43
C VAL A 223 20.52 10.78 -8.38
N GLU A 224 19.98 11.96 -8.73
CA GLU A 224 19.07 12.75 -7.88
C GLU A 224 17.79 11.96 -7.55
N LEU A 225 17.23 11.24 -8.53
CA LEU A 225 16.13 10.30 -8.32
C LEU A 225 16.54 9.13 -7.43
N GLU A 226 17.70 8.51 -7.67
CA GLU A 226 18.28 7.39 -6.92
C GLU A 226 18.49 7.77 -5.45
N ASN A 227 19.02 8.96 -5.19
CA ASN A 227 19.22 9.53 -3.86
C ASN A 227 17.88 9.84 -3.16
N ARG A 228 16.85 10.25 -3.92
CA ARG A 228 15.46 10.34 -3.42
C ARG A 228 14.74 8.98 -3.34
N ARG A 229 15.24 7.92 -3.99
CA ARG A 229 14.57 6.61 -4.22
C ARG A 229 14.77 5.59 -3.11
N SER A 230 15.39 5.91 -1.97
CA SER A 230 15.63 4.91 -0.91
C SER A 230 14.38 4.41 -0.17
N ILE A 231 13.18 4.62 -0.70
CA ILE A 231 11.95 4.03 -0.17
C ILE A 231 11.18 3.41 -1.33
N LYS A 232 11.66 2.24 -1.76
CA LYS A 232 10.75 1.21 -2.28
C LYS A 232 10.21 0.50 -1.03
N ALA A 233 9.14 1.06 -0.52
CA ALA A 233 8.31 0.37 0.46
C ALA A 233 7.17 -0.21 -0.36
N LEU A 234 7.04 -1.52 -0.32
CA LEU A 234 6.12 -2.24 -1.18
C LEU A 234 5.35 -3.19 -0.25
N PRO A 235 4.00 -3.23 -0.30
CA PRO A 235 3.22 -4.16 0.51
C PRO A 235 3.60 -5.62 0.19
N LEU A 236 3.35 -6.58 1.07
CA LEU A 236 3.87 -7.97 1.02
C LEU A 236 3.81 -8.69 -0.35
N VAL A 237 2.73 -8.51 -1.12
CA VAL A 237 2.59 -9.06 -2.49
C VAL A 237 3.62 -8.42 -3.44
N SER A 238 3.88 -7.14 -3.24
CA SER A 238 4.92 -6.40 -3.93
C SER A 238 6.32 -6.61 -3.34
N THR A 239 6.48 -7.07 -2.10
CA THR A 239 7.76 -7.58 -1.58
C THR A 239 8.11 -8.92 -2.24
N PHE A 240 7.13 -9.82 -2.41
CA PHE A 240 7.29 -11.06 -3.16
C PHE A 240 7.73 -10.79 -4.62
N TRP A 241 7.08 -9.84 -5.28
CA TRP A 241 7.48 -9.40 -6.63
C TRP A 241 8.75 -8.55 -6.68
N GLY A 242 9.03 -7.76 -5.64
CA GLY A 242 10.28 -7.04 -5.46
C GLY A 242 11.48 -7.99 -5.35
N ILE A 243 11.31 -9.14 -4.69
CA ILE A 243 12.32 -10.19 -4.57
C ILE A 243 12.48 -10.96 -5.90
N LEU A 244 11.38 -11.40 -6.52
CA LEU A 244 11.41 -12.34 -7.65
C LEU A 244 11.61 -11.65 -9.02
N VAL A 245 11.04 -10.46 -9.23
CA VAL A 245 11.11 -9.72 -10.50
C VAL A 245 12.16 -8.61 -10.47
N PHE A 246 12.21 -7.82 -9.39
CA PHE A 246 13.08 -6.64 -9.32
C PHE A 246 14.43 -6.89 -8.64
N GLY A 247 14.63 -8.07 -8.03
CA GLY A 247 15.86 -8.39 -7.30
C GLY A 247 16.20 -7.35 -6.22
N GLU A 248 15.19 -6.76 -5.60
CA GLU A 248 15.32 -5.55 -4.77
C GLU A 248 16.18 -5.76 -3.53
N TYR A 249 16.24 -7.00 -3.04
CA TYR A 249 17.07 -7.42 -1.92
C TYR A 249 18.38 -8.09 -2.37
N ARG A 250 18.67 -8.14 -3.68
CA ARG A 250 19.87 -8.80 -4.22
C ARG A 250 21.11 -8.06 -3.72
N LYS A 251 22.04 -8.81 -3.12
CA LYS A 251 23.25 -8.28 -2.44
C LYS A 251 22.95 -7.37 -1.24
N SER A 252 21.81 -7.53 -0.56
CA SER A 252 21.62 -6.91 0.77
C SER A 252 22.53 -7.60 1.81
N SER A 253 22.72 -6.96 2.96
CA SER A 253 23.45 -7.50 4.09
C SER A 253 22.84 -8.81 4.59
N ARG A 254 23.66 -9.66 5.23
CA ARG A 254 23.18 -10.89 5.89
C ARG A 254 22.06 -10.61 6.90
N ARG A 255 22.11 -9.45 7.56
CA ARG A 255 21.08 -9.00 8.51
C ARG A 255 19.73 -8.82 7.83
N THR A 256 19.67 -8.16 6.67
CA THR A 256 18.42 -7.98 5.92
C THR A 256 17.83 -9.30 5.47
N TYR A 257 18.66 -10.25 5.02
CA TYR A 257 18.18 -11.58 4.64
C TYR A 257 17.63 -12.38 5.84
N ILE A 258 18.27 -12.31 7.01
CA ILE A 258 17.77 -12.96 8.24
C ILE A 258 16.41 -12.35 8.65
N LEU A 259 16.29 -11.02 8.64
CA LEU A 259 15.04 -10.34 8.95
C LEU A 259 13.94 -10.70 7.95
N LEU A 260 14.28 -10.79 6.66
CA LEU A 260 13.35 -11.14 5.59
C LEU A 260 12.84 -12.57 5.74
N GLY A 261 13.74 -13.53 6.00
CA GLY A 261 13.37 -14.91 6.29
C GLY A 261 12.48 -15.02 7.53
N GLY A 262 12.82 -14.31 8.60
CA GLY A 262 12.03 -14.26 9.83
C GLY A 262 10.62 -13.71 9.58
N MET A 263 10.49 -12.58 8.89
CA MET A 263 9.21 -11.99 8.50
C MET A 263 8.34 -12.98 7.72
N LEU A 264 8.88 -13.60 6.66
CA LEU A 264 8.15 -14.57 5.83
C LEU A 264 7.70 -15.80 6.63
N SER A 265 8.58 -16.35 7.47
CA SER A 265 8.23 -17.50 8.31
C SER A 265 7.11 -17.19 9.30
N MET A 266 7.15 -16.02 9.94
CA MET A 266 6.12 -15.58 10.89
C MET A 266 4.80 -15.32 10.18
N PHE A 267 4.83 -14.80 8.95
CA PHE A 267 3.61 -14.61 8.17
C PHE A 267 2.95 -15.95 7.81
N ILE A 268 3.73 -16.94 7.37
CA ILE A 268 3.22 -18.29 7.09
C ILE A 268 2.64 -18.93 8.36
N ALA A 269 3.34 -18.81 9.49
CA ALA A 269 2.87 -19.30 10.77
C ALA A 269 1.55 -18.62 11.19
N ALA A 270 1.47 -17.30 11.09
CA ALA A 270 0.26 -16.54 11.41
C ALA A 270 -0.92 -16.98 10.55
N VAL A 271 -0.74 -17.12 9.24
CA VAL A 271 -1.78 -17.62 8.33
C VAL A 271 -2.21 -19.04 8.71
N GLY A 272 -1.27 -19.94 8.98
CA GLY A 272 -1.59 -21.31 9.41
C GLY A 272 -2.39 -21.36 10.72
N ILE A 273 -2.01 -20.56 11.70
CA ILE A 273 -2.71 -20.44 12.99
C ILE A 273 -4.12 -19.87 12.78
N LEU A 274 -4.25 -18.78 12.01
CA LEU A 274 -5.54 -18.16 11.73
C LEU A 274 -6.48 -19.09 10.95
N MET A 275 -5.96 -19.85 9.99
CA MET A 275 -6.73 -20.89 9.29
C MET A 275 -7.18 -21.99 10.26
N GLY A 276 -6.31 -22.41 11.18
CA GLY A 276 -6.64 -23.40 12.23
C GLY A 276 -7.64 -22.90 13.28
N SER A 277 -7.84 -21.57 13.38
CA SER A 277 -8.81 -20.98 14.30
C SER A 277 -10.26 -21.11 13.80
N SER A 278 -10.46 -21.33 12.49
CA SER A 278 -11.81 -21.51 11.96
C SER A 278 -12.44 -22.75 12.57
N GLY A 279 -13.51 -22.57 13.35
CA GLY A 279 -14.29 -23.69 13.88
C GLY A 279 -14.81 -24.58 12.75
N HIS A 280 -15.09 -25.86 13.04
CA HIS A 280 -15.82 -26.71 12.09
C HIS A 280 -17.11 -25.99 11.72
N ARG A 281 -17.17 -25.39 10.52
CA ARG A 281 -18.38 -24.82 9.94
C ARG A 281 -19.33 -26.00 9.77
N LYS A 282 -20.28 -26.15 10.68
CA LYS A 282 -21.41 -27.08 10.52
C LYS A 282 -22.38 -26.50 9.52
#